data_AF-A0A316P9N3-F1
#
_entry.id   AF-A0A316P9N3-F1
#
_cell.length_a   1.000
_cell.length_b   1.000
_cell.length_c   1.000
_cell.angle_alpha   90.00
_cell.angle_beta   90.00
_cell.angle_gamma   90.00
#
_symmetry.space_group_name_H-M   'P 1'
#
loop_
_entity.id
_entity.type
_entity.pdbx_description
1 polymer ?
#
loop_
_entity_poly.entity_id
_entity_poly.type
_entity_poly.pdbx_seq_one_letter_code
_entity_poly.pdbx_strand_id
1 'polypeptide(L)'
;MTREEFEAHVAKVLPEGKTAPEPTDAEYKLIEYVYNFHPAISATDGKEQIAELYVKFGMCLINDMKQRATLMEQKEREPREAMAALNKVKEEIEEIQRGGMPDGSSEN
;
A
#
# COMPACT_ATOMS: atom_id res chain seq x y z
N MET A 1 2.71 -1.52 9.19
CA MET A 1 2.87 -1.50 10.67
C MET A 1 3.42 -2.86 11.08
N THR A 2 4.00 -3.03 12.26
CA THR A 2 4.38 -4.39 12.71
C THR A 2 3.18 -5.15 13.28
N ARG A 3 3.28 -6.47 13.39
CA ARG A 3 2.21 -7.31 13.97
C ARG A 3 1.95 -6.92 15.41
N GLU A 4 3.01 -6.67 16.17
CA GLU A 4 2.93 -6.25 17.56
C GLU A 4 2.23 -4.89 17.69
N GLU A 5 2.48 -3.95 16.76
CA GLU A 5 1.75 -2.67 16.73
C GLU A 5 0.26 -2.91 16.47
N PHE A 6 -0.08 -3.74 15.49
CA PHE A 6 -1.47 -4.08 15.17
C PHE A 6 -2.18 -4.69 16.37
N GLU A 7 -1.58 -5.71 16.99
CA GLU A 7 -2.13 -6.39 18.17
C GLU A 7 -2.30 -5.44 19.36
N ALA A 8 -1.35 -4.54 19.57
CA ALA A 8 -1.45 -3.51 20.61
C ALA A 8 -2.62 -2.55 20.36
N HIS A 9 -2.90 -2.19 19.11
CA HIS A 9 -4.08 -1.38 18.77
C HIS A 9 -5.38 -2.17 18.91
N VAL A 10 -5.41 -3.45 18.49
CA VAL A 10 -6.57 -4.34 18.70
C VAL A 10 -6.89 -4.46 20.19
N ALA A 11 -5.88 -4.67 21.04
CA ALA A 11 -6.06 -4.76 22.50
C ALA A 11 -6.65 -3.48 23.12
N LYS A 12 -6.32 -2.30 22.58
CA LYS A 12 -6.88 -1.01 23.06
C LYS A 12 -8.34 -0.81 22.66
N VAL A 13 -8.73 -1.33 21.50
CA VAL A 13 -10.06 -1.13 20.91
C VAL A 13 -11.06 -2.20 21.38
N LEU A 14 -10.56 -3.35 21.83
CA LEU A 14 -11.40 -4.44 22.32
C LEU A 14 -12.25 -4.01 23.53
N PRO A 15 -13.56 -4.30 23.54
CA PRO A 15 -14.38 -4.12 24.72
C PRO A 15 -13.90 -4.97 25.89
N GLU A 16 -14.13 -4.51 27.12
CA GLU A 16 -13.73 -5.23 28.33
C GLU A 16 -14.31 -6.65 28.35
N GLY A 17 -13.46 -7.64 28.64
CA GLY A 17 -13.84 -9.06 28.67
C GLY A 17 -14.06 -9.71 27.29
N LYS A 18 -13.72 -9.04 26.18
CA LYS A 18 -13.75 -9.61 24.82
C LYS A 18 -12.35 -9.95 24.32
N THR A 19 -12.30 -10.92 23.42
CA THR A 19 -11.10 -11.28 22.64
C THR A 19 -11.40 -11.16 21.16
N ALA A 20 -10.39 -10.80 20.37
CA ALA A 20 -10.40 -10.94 18.93
C ALA A 20 -9.68 -12.23 18.54
N PRO A 21 -10.08 -12.91 17.45
CA PRO A 21 -9.27 -13.96 16.86
C PRO A 21 -7.86 -13.44 16.54
N GLU A 22 -6.85 -14.29 16.69
CA GLU A 22 -5.49 -13.97 16.24
C GLU A 22 -5.41 -14.21 14.71
N PRO A 23 -5.03 -13.21 13.90
CA PRO A 23 -4.87 -13.41 12.47
C PRO A 23 -3.72 -14.38 12.18
N THR A 24 -3.94 -15.31 11.25
CA THR A 24 -2.85 -16.08 10.64
C THR A 24 -1.86 -15.16 9.91
N ASP A 25 -0.69 -15.69 9.54
CA ASP A 25 0.31 -14.94 8.76
C ASP A 25 -0.23 -14.43 7.42
N ALA A 26 -1.08 -15.20 6.75
CA ALA A 26 -1.69 -14.78 5.51
C ALA A 26 -2.72 -13.67 5.72
N GLU A 27 -3.53 -13.76 6.77
CA GLU A 27 -4.51 -12.73 7.12
C GLU A 27 -3.83 -11.45 7.57
N TYR A 28 -2.77 -11.55 8.37
CA TYR A 28 -1.99 -10.38 8.80
C TYR A 28 -1.36 -9.66 7.61
N LYS A 29 -0.80 -10.38 6.63
CA LYS A 29 -0.29 -9.77 5.39
C LYS A 29 -1.38 -8.99 4.64
N LEU A 30 -2.61 -9.51 4.64
CA LEU A 30 -3.72 -8.81 4.01
C LEU A 30 -4.15 -7.57 4.81
N ILE A 31 -4.21 -7.65 6.13
CA ILE A 31 -4.48 -6.50 7.02
C ILE A 31 -3.43 -5.41 6.78
N GLU A 32 -2.15 -5.76 6.76
CA GLU A 32 -1.06 -4.83 6.50
C GLU A 32 -1.18 -4.20 5.10
N TYR A 33 -1.50 -5.00 4.09
CA TYR A 33 -1.71 -4.51 2.74
C TYR A 33 -2.87 -3.50 2.66
N VAL A 34 -4.01 -3.81 3.29
CA VAL A 34 -5.16 -2.89 3.36
C VAL A 34 -4.80 -1.62 4.13
N TYR A 35 -4.05 -1.73 5.23
CA TYR A 35 -3.57 -0.57 5.98
C TYR A 35 -2.71 0.37 5.12
N ASN A 36 -1.82 -0.17 4.29
CA ASN A 36 -0.90 0.64 3.48
C ASN A 36 -1.56 1.30 2.28
N PHE A 37 -2.54 0.65 1.64
CA PHE A 37 -3.01 1.06 0.32
C PHE A 37 -4.51 1.41 0.26
N HIS A 38 -5.32 1.08 1.27
CA HIS A 38 -6.74 1.37 1.18
C HIS A 38 -7.02 2.87 1.41
N PRO A 39 -7.67 3.59 0.47
CA PRO A 39 -7.78 5.05 0.51
C PRO A 39 -8.66 5.60 1.64
N ALA A 40 -9.46 4.75 2.28
CA ALA A 40 -10.24 5.13 3.47
C ALA A 40 -9.44 5.03 4.78
N ILE A 41 -8.24 4.46 4.74
CA ILE A 41 -7.33 4.37 5.88
C ILE A 41 -6.38 5.56 5.80
N SER A 42 -6.43 6.40 6.82
CA SER A 42 -5.66 7.64 6.86
C SER A 42 -4.20 7.41 7.24
N ALA A 43 -3.30 8.29 6.78
CA ALA A 43 -1.89 8.23 7.15
C ALA A 43 -1.65 8.57 8.65
N THR A 44 -2.54 9.35 9.27
CA THR A 44 -2.39 9.81 10.66
C THR A 44 -2.96 8.79 11.65
N ASP A 45 -4.20 8.34 11.42
CA ASP A 45 -4.94 7.50 12.37
C ASP A 45 -5.12 6.06 11.88
N GLY A 46 -4.44 5.69 10.80
CA GLY A 46 -4.67 4.43 10.09
C GLY A 46 -4.47 3.17 10.95
N LYS A 47 -3.57 3.23 11.94
CA LYS A 47 -3.33 2.11 12.87
C LYS A 47 -4.53 1.82 13.75
N GLU A 48 -5.17 2.86 14.27
CA GLU A 48 -6.40 2.72 15.07
C GLU A 48 -7.58 2.33 14.18
N GLN A 49 -7.72 2.96 13.02
CA GLN A 49 -8.79 2.67 12.06
C GLN A 49 -8.79 1.20 11.62
N ILE A 50 -7.65 0.64 11.20
CA ILE A 50 -7.62 -0.75 10.74
C ILE A 50 -7.88 -1.74 11.89
N ALA A 51 -7.42 -1.43 13.11
CA ALA A 51 -7.71 -2.24 14.29
C ALA A 51 -9.21 -2.22 14.64
N GLU A 52 -9.85 -1.04 14.59
CA GLU A 52 -11.30 -0.92 14.78
C GLU A 52 -12.09 -1.71 13.75
N LEU A 53 -11.74 -1.60 12.46
CA LEU A 53 -12.41 -2.34 11.41
C LEU A 53 -12.26 -3.85 11.60
N TYR A 54 -11.07 -4.31 12.00
CA TYR A 54 -10.83 -5.71 12.32
C TYR A 54 -11.64 -6.18 13.54
N VAL A 55 -11.64 -5.43 14.65
CA VAL A 55 -12.39 -5.79 15.86
C VAL A 55 -13.90 -5.83 15.59
N LYS A 56 -14.43 -4.88 14.82
CA LYS A 56 -15.87 -4.77 14.55
C LYS A 56 -16.37 -5.77 13.52
N PHE A 57 -15.58 -6.08 12.49
CA PHE A 57 -16.04 -6.82 11.31
C PHE A 57 -15.19 -8.04 10.93
N GLY A 58 -14.04 -8.22 11.57
CA GLY A 58 -13.10 -9.31 11.32
C GLY A 58 -12.54 -9.30 9.90
N MET A 59 -12.02 -10.45 9.48
CA MET A 59 -11.43 -10.63 8.15
C MET A 59 -12.43 -10.50 7.00
N CYS A 60 -13.74 -10.60 7.25
CA CYS A 60 -14.76 -10.45 6.20
C CYS A 60 -14.62 -9.07 5.52
N LEU A 61 -14.65 -8.00 6.32
CA LEU A 61 -14.49 -6.65 5.79
C LEU A 61 -13.09 -6.41 5.19
N ILE A 62 -12.05 -6.95 5.83
CA ILE A 62 -10.68 -6.80 5.32
C ILE A 62 -10.53 -7.43 3.92
N ASN A 63 -11.19 -8.56 3.67
CA ASN A 63 -11.22 -9.17 2.34
C ASN A 63 -11.97 -8.30 1.32
N ASP A 64 -13.11 -7.71 1.70
CA ASP A 64 -13.87 -6.81 0.84
C ASP A 64 -13.08 -5.54 0.47
N MET A 65 -12.25 -5.06 1.40
CA MET A 65 -11.39 -3.90 1.19
C MET A 65 -10.22 -4.17 0.23
N LYS A 66 -9.83 -5.45 0.02
CA LYS A 66 -8.66 -5.82 -0.79
C LYS A 66 -8.70 -5.24 -2.20
N GLN A 67 -9.82 -5.38 -2.90
CA GLN A 67 -9.91 -4.94 -4.30
C GLN A 67 -9.62 -3.45 -4.45
N ARG A 68 -10.13 -2.63 -3.52
CA ARG A 68 -9.93 -1.18 -3.55
C ARG A 68 -8.50 -0.80 -3.17
N ALA A 69 -7.90 -1.49 -2.20
CA ALA A 69 -6.48 -1.33 -1.87
C ALA A 69 -5.58 -1.63 -3.08
N THR A 70 -5.86 -2.72 -3.80
CA THR A 70 -5.10 -3.08 -5.01
C THR A 70 -5.22 -2.06 -6.14
N LEU A 71 -6.43 -1.53 -6.38
CA LEU A 71 -6.61 -0.47 -7.37
C LEU A 71 -5.84 0.80 -6.98
N MET A 72 -5.83 1.16 -5.70
CA MET A 72 -5.10 2.34 -5.24
C MET A 72 -3.58 2.17 -5.39
N GLU A 73 -3.02 1.02 -4.99
CA GLU A 73 -1.59 0.73 -5.19
C GLU A 73 -1.17 0.86 -6.66
N GLN A 74 -1.98 0.30 -7.58
CA GLN A 74 -1.75 0.42 -9.01
C GLN A 74 -1.75 1.88 -9.47
N LYS A 75 -2.72 2.67 -9.00
CA LYS A 75 -2.83 4.10 -9.31
C LYS A 75 -1.73 4.94 -8.68
N GLU A 76 -1.18 4.56 -7.54
CA GLU A 76 0.00 5.23 -6.97
C GLU A 76 1.29 4.90 -7.74
N ARG A 77 1.33 3.74 -8.39
CA ARG A 77 2.46 3.33 -9.22
C ARG A 77 2.49 4.02 -10.58
N GLU A 78 1.35 4.21 -11.23
CA GLU A 78 1.25 4.82 -12.57
C GLU A 78 1.99 6.18 -12.68
N PRO A 79 1.82 7.16 -11.77
CA PRO A 79 2.54 8.43 -11.83
C PRO A 79 4.05 8.28 -11.67
N ARG A 80 4.51 7.33 -10.83
CA ARG A 80 5.94 7.08 -10.63
C ARG A 80 6.59 6.55 -11.90
N GLU A 81 5.93 5.59 -12.55
CA GLU A 81 6.38 5.03 -13.83
C GLU A 81 6.36 6.10 -14.93
N ALA A 82 5.29 6.89 -15.01
CA ALA A 82 5.19 7.98 -15.98
C ALA A 82 6.28 9.05 -15.79
N MET A 83 6.59 9.41 -14.54
CA MET A 83 7.64 10.37 -14.22
C MET A 83 9.04 9.82 -14.57
N ALA A 84 9.28 8.53 -14.29
CA ALA A 84 10.54 7.88 -14.68
C ALA A 84 10.72 7.85 -16.20
N ALA A 85 9.65 7.53 -16.95
CA ALA A 85 9.68 7.57 -18.41
C ALA A 85 9.92 9.00 -18.94
N LEU A 86 9.27 10.01 -18.36
CA LEU A 86 9.48 11.41 -18.71
C LEU A 86 10.94 11.85 -18.46
N ASN A 87 11.52 11.45 -17.33
CA ASN A 87 12.90 11.80 -17.00
C ASN A 87 13.88 11.19 -17.98
N LYS A 88 13.69 9.92 -18.36
CA LYS A 88 14.51 9.25 -19.38
C LYS A 88 14.49 10.02 -20.70
N VAL A 89 13.30 10.42 -21.18
CA VAL A 89 13.18 11.20 -22.43
C VAL A 89 13.86 12.56 -22.31
N LYS A 90 13.78 13.22 -21.15
CA LYS A 90 14.49 14.50 -20.93
C LYS A 90 16.01 14.33 -20.98
N GLU A 91 16.54 13.27 -20.36
CA GLU A 91 17.97 12.95 -20.39
C GLU A 91 18.47 12.70 -21.82
N GLU A 92 17.71 11.95 -22.62
CA GLU A 92 18.01 11.71 -24.04
C GLU A 92 18.00 13.02 -24.86
N ILE A 93 17.02 13.91 -24.63
CA ILE A 93 16.97 15.22 -25.28
C ILE A 93 18.20 16.06 -24.92
N GLU A 94 18.58 16.10 -23.64
CA GLU A 94 19.75 16.85 -23.20
C GLU A 94 21.05 16.30 -23.79
N GLU A 95 21.17 14.98 -23.93
CA GLU A 95 22.32 14.33 -24.57
C GLU A 95 22.45 14.76 -26.03
N ILE A 96 21.35 14.69 -26.80
CA ILE A 96 21.31 15.14 -28.19
C ILE A 96 21.70 16.62 -28.31
N GLN A 97 21.19 17.48 -27.42
CA GLN A 97 21.51 18.90 -27.41
C GLN A 97 23.00 19.18 -27.12
N ARG A 98 23.67 18.32 -26.35
CA ARG A 98 25.12 18.37 -26.10
C ARG A 98 25.95 17.78 -27.24
N GLY A 99 25.32 17.29 -28.31
CA GLY A 99 25.97 16.67 -29.46
C GLY A 99 26.33 15.19 -29.26
N GLY A 100 25.82 14.56 -28.21
CA GLY A 100 25.85 13.11 -28.05
C GLY A 100 24.80 12.41 -28.92
N MET A 101 24.94 11.11 -29.11
CA MET A 101 23.87 10.27 -29.67
C MET A 101 23.46 9.28 -28.58
N PRO A 102 22.19 9.27 -28.14
CA PRO A 102 21.74 8.30 -27.15
C PRO A 102 21.95 6.89 -27.70
N ASP A 103 22.50 6.00 -26.87
CA ASP A 103 22.87 4.64 -27.26
C ASP A 103 21.67 3.91 -27.87
N GLY A 104 21.71 3.73 -29.20
CA GLY A 104 20.79 2.89 -29.93
C GLY A 104 21.06 1.42 -29.65
N SER A 105 20.52 0.89 -28.54
CA SER A 105 20.43 -0.55 -28.31
C SER A 105 19.14 -0.85 -27.55
N SER A 106 18.18 -1.65 -28.05
CA SER A 106 18.25 -2.69 -29.07
C SER A 106 16.87 -2.91 -29.69
N GLU A 107 16.74 -2.73 -31.01
CA GLU A 107 15.83 -3.57 -31.78
C GLU A 107 16.46 -4.98 -31.83
N ASN A 108 15.84 -5.93 -31.14
CA ASN A 108 15.91 -7.37 -31.41
C ASN A 108 14.75 -8.07 -30.69
#